data_AF-A0A2E7VWA5-F1
#
_entry.id   AF-A0A2E7VWA5-F1
#
_cell.length_a   1.000
_cell.length_b   1.000
_cell.length_c   1.000
_cell.angle_alpha   90.00
_cell.angle_beta   90.00
_cell.angle_gamma   90.00
#
_symmetry.space_group_name_H-M   'P 1'
#
loop_
_entity.id
_entity.type
_entity.pdbx_description
1 polymer ?
#
loop_
_entity_poly.entity_id
_entity_poly.type
_entity_poly.pdbx_seq_one_letter_code
_entity_poly.pdbx_strand_id
1 'polypeptide(L)'
;MDNVEKGIISLTYYTSLIIILLNINAEIFFGVNYYENVFSSTYKTPVIFILWILTSAIMCNAIIFVNKEKPEHNIKRYFGYSVFIIFSVLISISSLFLDSENFIPFFNIRTVLLIAIVTLALITKINTAEIKLISMPESHNIKLILETLIYIMPFVILSTETYLFIRYENININPNYFNALTSASWGIVWAITGTVYIYTAIKNNIKSLRYIGLLAISISIIKLFIFDLFLLPTTIRIIAFIICGLILLVAGLNYQKNVDLMKKILN
;
A
#
# COMPACT_ATOMS: atom_id res chain seq x y z
N MET A 1 -30.09 -7.99 29.91
CA MET A 1 -29.85 -8.60 28.59
C MET A 1 -29.07 -9.87 28.78
N ASP A 2 -29.67 -10.99 28.40
CA ASP A 2 -28.98 -12.28 28.34
C ASP A 2 -27.87 -12.24 27.30
N ASN A 3 -26.86 -13.10 27.45
CA ASN A 3 -25.73 -13.19 26.51
C ASN A 3 -26.19 -13.44 25.07
N VAL A 4 -27.31 -14.16 24.90
CA VAL A 4 -27.93 -14.43 23.58
C VAL A 4 -28.44 -13.14 22.94
N GLU A 5 -29.13 -12.30 23.71
CA GLU A 5 -29.71 -11.04 23.23
C GLU A 5 -28.61 -10.05 22.81
N LYS A 6 -27.52 -9.95 23.59
CA LYS A 6 -26.33 -9.15 23.21
C LYS A 6 -25.69 -9.67 21.92
N GLY A 7 -25.60 -11.00 21.78
CA GLY A 7 -25.09 -11.65 20.57
C GLY A 7 -25.91 -11.27 19.33
N ILE A 8 -27.24 -11.37 19.41
CA ILE A 8 -28.15 -11.03 18.31
C ILE A 8 -28.01 -9.56 17.91
N ILE A 9 -27.99 -8.63 18.87
CA ILE A 9 -27.81 -7.19 18.57
C ILE A 9 -26.46 -6.91 17.90
N SER A 10 -25.39 -7.59 18.32
CA SER A 10 -24.09 -7.41 17.67
C SER A 10 -24.10 -7.95 16.23
N LEU A 11 -24.74 -9.09 15.99
CA LEU A 11 -24.84 -9.69 14.68
C LEU A 11 -25.65 -8.79 13.73
N THR A 12 -26.82 -8.28 14.16
CA THR A 12 -27.64 -7.37 13.36
C THR A 12 -26.91 -6.06 13.05
N TYR A 13 -26.11 -5.55 13.98
CA TYR A 13 -25.25 -4.40 13.74
C TYR A 13 -24.22 -4.64 12.63
N TYR A 14 -23.50 -5.77 12.65
CA TYR A 14 -22.50 -6.05 11.61
C TYR A 14 -23.15 -6.38 10.25
N THR A 15 -24.24 -7.15 10.24
CA THR A 15 -24.92 -7.49 8.98
C THR A 15 -25.55 -6.27 8.33
N SER A 16 -26.18 -5.37 9.09
CA SER A 16 -26.72 -4.12 8.55
C SER A 16 -25.63 -3.24 7.94
N LEU A 17 -24.48 -3.10 8.60
CA LEU A 17 -23.33 -2.38 8.05
C LEU A 17 -22.84 -2.99 6.74
N ILE A 18 -22.69 -4.31 6.66
CA ILE A 18 -22.26 -5.00 5.43
C ILE A 18 -23.26 -4.77 4.31
N ILE A 19 -24.56 -4.90 4.59
CA ILE A 19 -25.62 -4.70 3.60
C ILE A 19 -25.61 -3.25 3.09
N ILE A 20 -25.46 -2.26 3.97
CA ILE A 20 -25.35 -0.85 3.58
C ILE A 20 -24.14 -0.64 2.66
N LEU A 21 -22.97 -1.18 3.03
CA LEU A 21 -21.75 -1.05 2.22
C LEU A 21 -21.92 -1.68 0.83
N LEU A 22 -22.49 -2.89 0.77
CA LEU A 22 -22.73 -3.59 -0.49
C LEU A 22 -23.73 -2.85 -1.37
N ASN A 23 -24.82 -2.32 -0.80
CA ASN A 23 -25.79 -1.55 -1.56
C ASN A 23 -25.17 -0.27 -2.15
N ILE A 24 -24.46 0.52 -1.33
CA ILE A 24 -23.79 1.74 -1.82
C ILE A 24 -22.78 1.39 -2.93
N ASN A 25 -21.98 0.33 -2.73
CA ASN A 25 -21.01 -0.09 -3.73
C ASN A 25 -21.66 -0.60 -5.02
N ALA A 26 -22.81 -1.27 -4.93
CA ALA A 26 -23.60 -1.69 -6.08
C ALA A 26 -24.18 -0.49 -6.83
N GLU A 27 -24.76 0.49 -6.12
CA GLU A 27 -25.27 1.73 -6.72
C GLU A 27 -24.16 2.51 -7.43
N ILE A 28 -22.96 2.60 -6.84
CA ILE A 28 -21.79 3.20 -7.50
C ILE A 28 -21.47 2.45 -8.79
N PHE A 29 -21.42 1.12 -8.74
CA PHE A 29 -21.10 0.30 -9.92
C PHE A 29 -22.13 0.49 -11.03
N PHE A 30 -23.43 0.37 -10.72
CA PHE A 30 -24.48 0.53 -11.71
C PHE A 30 -24.58 1.98 -12.20
N GLY A 31 -24.45 2.96 -11.32
CA GLY A 31 -24.50 4.38 -11.67
C GLY A 31 -23.39 4.76 -12.65
N VAL A 32 -22.13 4.43 -12.34
CA VAL A 32 -21.00 4.73 -13.24
C VAL A 32 -21.13 4.00 -14.58
N ASN A 33 -21.63 2.76 -14.58
CA ASN A 33 -21.81 2.01 -15.82
C ASN A 33 -23.01 2.48 -16.66
N TYR A 34 -24.07 2.98 -16.02
CA TYR A 34 -25.28 3.46 -16.68
C TYR A 34 -25.06 4.81 -17.40
N TYR A 35 -24.32 5.73 -16.79
CA TYR A 35 -24.07 7.06 -17.36
C TYR A 35 -22.88 7.08 -18.33
N GLU A 36 -23.03 6.41 -19.48
CA GLU A 36 -21.98 6.31 -20.51
C GLU A 36 -21.52 7.67 -21.07
N ASN A 37 -22.41 8.66 -21.05
CA ASN A 37 -22.10 10.01 -21.53
C ASN A 37 -21.19 10.80 -20.57
N VAL A 38 -21.06 10.37 -19.31
CA VAL A 38 -20.30 11.09 -18.27
C VAL A 38 -18.91 10.50 -18.09
N PHE A 39 -18.79 9.17 -18.13
CA PHE A 39 -17.51 8.48 -17.94
C PHE A 39 -17.14 7.70 -19.20
N SER A 40 -16.00 8.05 -19.80
CA SER A 40 -15.44 7.24 -20.88
C SER A 40 -15.13 5.82 -20.40
N SER A 41 -15.18 4.85 -21.31
CA SER A 41 -14.92 3.44 -21.00
C SER A 41 -13.60 3.21 -20.25
N THR A 42 -12.56 3.98 -20.58
CA THR A 42 -11.24 3.95 -19.94
C THR A 42 -11.27 4.33 -18.45
N TYR A 43 -12.17 5.22 -18.03
CA TYR A 43 -12.21 5.75 -16.67
C TYR A 43 -13.30 5.15 -15.77
N LYS A 44 -14.23 4.35 -16.31
CA LYS A 44 -15.32 3.73 -15.52
C LYS A 44 -14.78 2.90 -14.34
N THR A 45 -13.92 1.92 -14.60
CA THR A 45 -13.37 1.03 -13.56
C THR A 45 -12.54 1.78 -12.50
N PRO A 46 -11.60 2.67 -12.88
CA PRO A 46 -10.88 3.46 -11.88
C PRO A 46 -11.78 4.34 -11.02
N VAL A 47 -12.78 5.00 -11.60
CA VAL A 47 -13.72 5.84 -10.84
C VAL A 47 -14.49 5.00 -9.82
N ILE A 48 -14.96 3.81 -10.21
CA ILE A 48 -15.63 2.87 -9.29
C ILE A 48 -14.71 2.53 -8.12
N PHE A 49 -13.44 2.22 -8.37
CA PHE A 49 -12.48 1.91 -7.31
C PHE A 49 -12.19 3.10 -6.39
N ILE A 50 -12.05 4.32 -6.93
CA ILE A 50 -11.90 5.54 -6.12
C ILE A 50 -13.11 5.70 -5.19
N LEU A 51 -14.32 5.52 -5.72
CA LEU A 51 -15.53 5.68 -4.94
C LEU A 51 -15.67 4.57 -3.89
N TRP A 52 -15.34 3.32 -4.20
CA TRP A 52 -15.35 2.21 -3.24
C TRP A 52 -14.32 2.38 -2.10
N ILE A 53 -13.11 2.86 -2.38
CA ILE A 53 -12.15 3.14 -1.30
C ILE A 53 -12.66 4.28 -0.43
N LEU A 54 -13.23 5.32 -1.04
CA LEU A 54 -13.74 6.48 -0.34
C LEU A 54 -14.92 6.11 0.58
N THR A 55 -15.89 5.32 0.11
CA THR A 55 -17.00 4.82 0.94
C THR A 55 -16.49 3.95 2.09
N SER A 56 -15.53 3.05 1.83
CA SER A 56 -14.94 2.21 2.87
C SER A 56 -14.22 3.04 3.95
N ALA A 57 -13.52 4.11 3.55
CA ALA A 57 -12.82 5.01 4.47
C ALA A 57 -13.79 5.87 5.29
N ILE A 58 -14.84 6.41 4.66
CA ILE A 58 -15.90 7.16 5.36
C ILE A 58 -16.56 6.28 6.40
N MET A 59 -16.95 5.07 6.01
CA MET A 59 -17.60 4.11 6.91
C MET A 59 -16.69 3.70 8.07
N CYS A 60 -15.42 3.44 7.80
CA CYS A 60 -14.42 3.19 8.84
C CYS A 60 -14.33 4.34 9.84
N ASN A 61 -14.17 5.58 9.36
CA ASN A 61 -14.10 6.77 10.22
C ASN A 61 -15.40 7.01 11.01
N ALA A 62 -16.57 6.79 10.39
CA ALA A 62 -17.86 6.93 11.06
C ALA A 62 -18.01 5.92 12.20
N ILE A 63 -17.65 4.65 11.97
CA ILE A 63 -17.67 3.60 13.00
C ILE A 63 -16.73 3.96 14.15
N ILE A 64 -15.54 4.47 13.83
CA ILE A 64 -14.54 4.91 14.82
C ILE A 64 -15.10 6.07 15.66
N PHE A 65 -15.69 7.07 15.02
CA PHE A 65 -16.26 8.25 15.67
C PHE A 65 -17.40 7.89 16.63
N VAL A 66 -18.38 7.10 16.18
CA VAL A 66 -19.54 6.69 16.99
C VAL A 66 -19.12 5.84 18.21
N ASN A 67 -18.03 5.08 18.08
CA ASN A 67 -17.56 4.16 19.11
C ASN A 67 -16.30 4.69 19.84
N LYS A 68 -16.05 6.00 19.83
CA LYS A 68 -14.84 6.62 20.41
C LYS A 68 -14.78 6.47 21.93
N GLU A 69 -15.88 6.69 22.63
CA GLU A 69 -15.89 6.88 24.09
C GLU A 69 -16.01 5.58 24.90
N LYS A 70 -16.46 4.48 24.29
CA LYS A 70 -16.78 3.24 25.02
C LYS A 70 -15.73 2.14 24.78
N PRO A 71 -15.01 1.67 25.82
CA PRO A 71 -14.03 0.58 25.71
C PRO A 71 -14.67 -0.75 25.29
N GLU A 72 -15.97 -0.93 25.51
CA GLU A 72 -16.69 -2.17 25.16
C GLU A 72 -16.91 -2.33 23.64
N HIS A 73 -16.67 -1.28 22.85
CA HIS A 73 -16.93 -1.26 21.40
C HIS A 73 -15.67 -1.48 20.55
N ASN A 74 -14.63 -2.06 21.14
CA ASN A 74 -13.38 -2.43 20.48
C ASN A 74 -13.59 -3.23 19.20
N ILE A 75 -14.43 -4.28 19.27
CA ILE A 75 -14.73 -5.17 18.13
C ILE A 75 -15.34 -4.38 16.97
N LYS A 76 -16.21 -3.40 17.26
CA LYS A 76 -16.82 -2.55 16.22
C LYS A 76 -15.77 -1.70 15.51
N ARG A 77 -14.79 -1.18 16.24
CA ARG A 77 -13.70 -0.39 15.65
C ARG A 77 -12.78 -1.26 14.79
N TYR A 78 -12.40 -2.43 15.28
CA TYR A 78 -11.63 -3.41 14.48
C TYR A 78 -12.36 -3.79 13.20
N PHE A 79 -13.69 -3.94 13.25
CA PHE A 79 -14.49 -4.17 12.06
C PHE A 79 -14.33 -3.01 11.05
N GLY A 80 -14.46 -1.75 11.49
CA GLY A 80 -14.23 -0.58 10.63
C GLY A 80 -12.85 -0.57 9.96
N TYR A 81 -11.78 -0.82 10.72
CA TYR A 81 -10.43 -0.91 10.15
C TYR A 81 -10.28 -2.08 9.18
N SER A 82 -10.87 -3.24 9.49
CA SER A 82 -10.80 -4.41 8.63
C SER A 82 -11.45 -4.17 7.27
N VAL A 83 -12.59 -3.47 7.24
CA VAL A 83 -13.27 -3.07 6.00
C VAL A 83 -12.35 -2.21 5.15
N PHE A 84 -11.76 -1.15 5.73
CA PHE A 84 -10.86 -0.26 4.99
C PHE A 84 -9.62 -0.99 4.46
N ILE A 85 -9.02 -1.87 5.26
CA ILE A 85 -7.83 -2.66 4.86
C ILE A 85 -8.19 -3.62 3.71
N ILE A 86 -9.31 -4.33 3.81
CA ILE A 86 -9.75 -5.28 2.78
C ILE A 86 -9.95 -4.54 1.44
N PHE A 87 -10.65 -3.42 1.43
CA PHE A 87 -10.85 -2.62 0.22
C PHE A 87 -9.53 -2.06 -0.33
N SER A 88 -8.62 -1.60 0.54
CA SER A 88 -7.29 -1.14 0.13
C SER A 88 -6.50 -2.24 -0.57
N VAL A 89 -6.50 -3.46 -0.03
CA VAL A 89 -5.80 -4.62 -0.61
C VAL A 89 -6.44 -5.03 -1.94
N LEU A 90 -7.77 -5.18 -1.96
CA LEU A 90 -8.51 -5.56 -3.17
C LEU A 90 -8.24 -4.58 -4.31
N ILE A 91 -8.36 -3.28 -4.06
CA ILE A 91 -8.14 -2.25 -5.08
C ILE A 91 -6.68 -2.20 -5.51
N SER A 92 -5.73 -2.41 -4.59
CA SER A 92 -4.32 -2.50 -4.97
C SER A 92 -4.07 -3.65 -5.94
N ILE A 93 -4.65 -4.82 -5.70
CA ILE A 93 -4.56 -5.97 -6.61
C ILE A 93 -5.26 -5.67 -7.93
N SER A 94 -6.48 -5.13 -7.90
CA SER A 94 -7.24 -4.79 -9.09
C SER A 94 -6.54 -3.71 -9.93
N SER A 95 -5.82 -2.79 -9.29
CA SER A 95 -5.07 -1.73 -9.99
C SER A 95 -3.94 -2.28 -10.87
N LEU A 96 -3.45 -3.50 -10.60
CA LEU A 96 -2.45 -4.18 -11.43
C LEU A 96 -2.97 -4.52 -12.83
N PHE A 97 -4.29 -4.66 -12.98
CA PHE A 97 -4.96 -5.09 -14.20
C PHE A 97 -5.65 -3.94 -14.94
N LEU A 98 -5.52 -2.71 -14.45
CA LEU A 98 -5.99 -1.54 -15.18
C LEU A 98 -5.04 -1.29 -16.34
N ASP A 99 -5.43 -1.62 -17.56
CA ASP A 99 -4.67 -1.26 -18.76
C ASP A 99 -4.86 0.23 -19.10
N SER A 100 -3.77 0.89 -19.47
CA SER A 100 -3.81 2.30 -19.87
C SER A 100 -3.22 2.45 -21.26
N GLU A 101 -4.09 2.56 -22.26
CA GLU A 101 -3.72 2.93 -23.63
C GLU A 101 -2.90 4.24 -23.66
N ASN A 102 -3.15 5.13 -22.69
CA ASN A 102 -2.43 6.40 -22.49
C ASN A 102 -1.50 6.35 -21.26
N PHE A 103 -0.55 5.42 -21.25
CA PHE A 103 0.44 5.37 -20.17
C PHE A 103 1.35 6.59 -20.21
N ILE A 104 1.34 7.37 -19.14
CA ILE A 104 2.35 8.38 -18.83
C ILE A 104 2.98 7.96 -17.49
N PRO A 105 4.32 7.79 -17.42
CA PRO A 105 4.99 7.40 -16.18
C PRO A 105 4.60 8.33 -15.04
N PHE A 106 4.20 7.76 -13.88
CA PHE A 106 3.77 8.48 -12.67
C PHE A 106 2.51 9.35 -12.79
N PHE A 107 2.06 9.69 -14.01
CA PHE A 107 0.86 10.48 -14.27
C PHE A 107 -0.21 9.61 -14.89
N ASN A 108 -0.55 8.52 -14.20
CA ASN A 108 -1.60 7.61 -14.63
C ASN A 108 -2.68 7.42 -13.56
N ILE A 109 -3.81 6.85 -13.98
CA ILE A 109 -4.98 6.66 -13.13
C ILE A 109 -4.71 5.72 -11.95
N ARG A 110 -3.79 4.76 -12.11
CA ARG A 110 -3.37 3.84 -11.03
C ARG A 110 -2.58 4.59 -9.95
N THR A 111 -1.68 5.49 -10.34
CA THR A 111 -0.94 6.33 -9.41
C THR A 111 -1.92 7.18 -8.59
N VAL A 112 -2.93 7.78 -9.23
CA VAL A 112 -3.99 8.53 -8.54
C VAL A 112 -4.77 7.66 -7.54
N LEU A 113 -5.17 6.45 -7.96
CA LEU A 113 -5.85 5.47 -7.10
C LEU A 113 -5.03 5.11 -5.85
N LEU A 114 -3.75 4.79 -6.05
CA LEU A 114 -2.87 4.38 -4.95
C LEU A 114 -2.52 5.57 -4.03
N ILE A 115 -2.41 6.79 -4.57
CA ILE A 115 -2.31 8.02 -3.76
C ILE A 115 -3.58 8.20 -2.92
N ALA A 116 -4.77 7.97 -3.47
CA ALA A 116 -6.03 8.07 -2.73
C ALA A 116 -6.08 7.09 -1.54
N ILE A 117 -5.57 5.86 -1.70
CA ILE A 117 -5.45 4.90 -0.59
C ILE A 117 -4.52 5.45 0.51
N VAL A 118 -3.36 6.00 0.13
CA VAL A 118 -2.39 6.56 1.09
C VAL A 118 -2.97 7.75 1.84
N THR A 119 -3.65 8.68 1.16
CA THR A 119 -4.25 9.86 1.79
C THR A 119 -5.36 9.48 2.75
N LEU A 120 -6.24 8.55 2.37
CA LEU A 120 -7.30 8.04 3.25
C LEU A 120 -6.73 7.27 4.46
N ALA A 121 -5.64 6.51 4.28
CA ALA A 121 -4.94 5.85 5.37
C ALA A 121 -4.29 6.84 6.33
N LEU A 122 -3.78 7.97 5.85
CA LEU A 122 -3.27 9.06 6.68
C LEU A 122 -4.40 9.73 7.48
N ILE A 123 -5.54 10.01 6.84
CA ILE A 123 -6.71 10.61 7.50
C ILE A 123 -7.22 9.69 8.62
N THR A 124 -7.41 8.40 8.34
CA THR A 124 -7.84 7.43 9.36
C THR A 124 -6.84 7.37 10.51
N LYS A 125 -5.53 7.36 10.24
CA LYS A 125 -4.48 7.38 11.27
C LYS A 125 -4.55 8.62 12.17
N ILE A 126 -4.78 9.81 11.59
CA ILE A 126 -4.92 11.06 12.35
C ILE A 126 -6.14 10.98 13.27
N ASN A 127 -7.28 10.55 12.74
CA ASN A 127 -8.51 10.39 13.51
C ASN A 127 -8.33 9.39 14.67
N THR A 128 -7.61 8.29 14.46
CA THR A 128 -7.27 7.33 15.53
C THR A 128 -6.33 7.95 16.58
N ALA A 129 -5.42 8.85 16.17
CA ALA A 129 -4.50 9.51 17.11
C ALA A 129 -5.21 10.51 18.03
N GLU A 130 -6.24 11.21 17.54
CA GLU A 130 -7.08 12.09 18.38
C GLU A 130 -7.90 11.31 19.42
N ILE A 131 -8.15 10.03 19.18
CA ILE A 131 -8.83 9.15 20.14
C ILE A 131 -7.90 8.78 21.30
N LYS A 132 -6.59 8.83 21.07
CA LYS A 132 -5.53 8.40 22.00
C LYS A 132 -5.38 9.27 23.26
N LEU A 133 -6.06 10.42 23.33
CA LEU A 133 -6.30 11.14 24.59
C LEU A 133 -7.03 10.27 25.62
N ILE A 134 -7.68 9.19 25.17
CA ILE A 134 -8.32 8.17 25.99
C ILE A 134 -7.45 6.89 25.87
N SER A 135 -6.76 6.55 26.96
CA SER A 135 -5.71 5.53 27.07
C SER A 135 -6.15 4.11 26.70
N MET A 136 -6.17 3.77 25.41
CA MET A 136 -6.58 2.44 24.92
C MET A 136 -5.43 1.68 24.23
N PRO A 137 -5.09 0.45 24.69
CA PRO A 137 -3.94 -0.31 24.17
C PRO A 137 -4.08 -0.72 22.69
N GLU A 138 -5.31 -0.82 22.17
CA GLU A 138 -5.62 -1.22 20.79
C GLU A 138 -5.17 -0.20 19.74
N SER A 139 -5.10 1.07 20.12
CA SER A 139 -4.68 2.16 19.26
C SER A 139 -3.26 1.97 18.72
N HIS A 140 -2.42 1.17 19.38
CA HIS A 140 -1.06 0.89 18.96
C HIS A 140 -1.02 -0.04 17.74
N ASN A 141 -1.69 -1.19 17.80
CA ASN A 141 -1.66 -2.20 16.73
C ASN A 141 -2.28 -1.67 15.43
N ILE A 142 -3.42 -1.00 15.54
CA ILE A 142 -4.10 -0.39 14.40
C ILE A 142 -3.24 0.69 13.74
N LYS A 143 -2.62 1.56 14.55
CA LYS A 143 -1.70 2.59 14.03
C LYS A 143 -0.54 1.95 13.28
N LEU A 144 0.02 0.87 13.81
CA LEU A 144 1.08 0.11 13.16
C LEU A 144 0.61 -0.47 11.81
N ILE A 145 -0.58 -1.06 11.76
CA ILE A 145 -1.15 -1.60 10.51
C ILE A 145 -1.35 -0.49 9.47
N LEU A 146 -1.97 0.64 9.84
CA LEU A 146 -2.14 1.78 8.92
C LEU A 146 -0.79 2.35 8.47
N GLU A 147 0.19 2.44 9.36
CA GLU A 147 1.57 2.83 9.00
C GLU A 147 2.20 1.86 8.00
N THR A 148 2.07 0.56 8.23
CA THR A 148 2.61 -0.44 7.31
C THR A 148 1.95 -0.33 5.94
N LEU A 149 0.64 -0.12 5.87
CA LEU A 149 -0.10 0.09 4.63
C LEU A 149 0.41 1.33 3.88
N ILE A 150 0.56 2.46 4.56
CA ILE A 150 1.11 3.70 3.98
C ILE A 150 2.51 3.47 3.38
N TYR A 151 3.36 2.68 4.04
CA TYR A 151 4.72 2.43 3.58
C TYR A 151 4.81 1.34 2.50
N ILE A 152 3.86 0.41 2.43
CA ILE A 152 3.82 -0.61 1.38
C ILE A 152 3.29 -0.03 0.07
N MET A 153 2.38 0.95 0.11
CA MET A 153 1.77 1.49 -1.12
C MET A 153 2.77 2.08 -2.12
N PRO A 154 3.76 2.92 -1.74
CA PRO A 154 4.77 3.40 -2.70
C PRO A 154 5.59 2.27 -3.33
N PHE A 155 5.82 1.18 -2.59
CA PHE A 155 6.50 0.00 -3.12
C PHE A 155 5.66 -0.69 -4.21
N VAL A 156 4.35 -0.79 -4.01
CA VAL A 156 3.40 -1.30 -5.02
C VAL A 156 3.38 -0.37 -6.25
N ILE A 157 3.23 0.94 -6.05
CA ILE A 157 3.24 1.94 -7.12
C ILE A 157 4.51 1.82 -7.97
N LEU A 158 5.69 1.84 -7.34
CA LEU A 158 6.94 1.82 -8.10
C LEU A 158 7.15 0.50 -8.84
N SER A 159 6.67 -0.61 -8.28
CA SER A 159 6.73 -1.91 -8.95
C SER A 159 5.86 -1.96 -10.20
N THR A 160 4.64 -1.41 -10.14
CA THR A 160 3.71 -1.38 -11.28
C THR A 160 4.16 -0.41 -12.35
N GLU A 161 4.59 0.80 -11.97
CA GLU A 161 5.15 1.78 -12.92
C GLU A 161 6.34 1.20 -13.69
N THR A 162 7.23 0.47 -13.00
CA THR A 162 8.40 -0.14 -13.63
C THR A 162 8.01 -1.21 -14.65
N TYR A 163 7.02 -2.05 -14.32
CA TYR A 163 6.51 -3.10 -15.21
C TYR A 163 5.98 -2.51 -16.51
N LEU A 164 5.20 -1.43 -16.40
CA LEU A 164 4.55 -0.78 -17.53
C LEU A 164 5.53 0.04 -18.35
N PHE A 165 6.44 0.76 -17.69
CA PHE A 165 7.46 1.55 -18.36
C PHE A 165 8.28 0.69 -19.34
N ILE A 166 8.71 -0.50 -18.92
CA ILE A 166 9.52 -1.39 -19.77
C ILE A 166 8.75 -1.93 -20.98
N ARG A 167 7.42 -2.07 -20.85
CA ARG A 167 6.53 -2.60 -21.89
C ARG A 167 5.84 -1.49 -22.69
N TYR A 168 6.19 -0.25 -22.42
CA TYR A 168 5.58 0.88 -23.12
C TYR A 168 6.07 0.92 -24.56
N GLU A 169 5.14 0.89 -25.51
CA GLU A 169 5.43 0.70 -26.94
C GLU A 169 6.39 1.74 -27.54
N ASN A 170 6.38 2.97 -27.00
CA ASN A 170 7.29 4.02 -27.44
C ASN A 170 8.75 3.78 -27.03
N ILE A 171 9.01 2.85 -26.11
CA ILE A 171 10.36 2.42 -25.78
C ILE A 171 10.68 1.21 -26.67
N ASN A 172 11.54 1.44 -27.67
CA ASN A 172 11.95 0.44 -28.66
C ASN A 172 12.88 -0.64 -28.06
N ILE A 173 12.39 -1.39 -27.09
CA ILE A 173 13.05 -2.54 -26.48
C ILE A 173 12.59 -3.79 -27.23
N ASN A 174 13.55 -4.66 -27.56
CA ASN A 174 13.23 -5.94 -28.17
C ASN A 174 12.38 -6.79 -27.19
N PRO A 175 11.18 -7.26 -27.61
CA PRO A 175 10.24 -7.96 -26.73
C PRO A 175 10.81 -9.19 -26.01
N ASN A 176 11.83 -9.84 -26.60
CA ASN A 176 12.50 -11.00 -26.00
C ASN A 176 13.17 -10.65 -24.66
N TYR A 177 13.50 -9.37 -24.42
CA TYR A 177 14.12 -8.91 -23.19
C TYR A 177 13.14 -8.34 -22.16
N PHE A 178 11.85 -8.18 -22.48
CA PHE A 178 10.88 -7.57 -21.56
C PHE A 178 10.86 -8.26 -20.20
N ASN A 179 10.80 -9.59 -20.17
CA ASN A 179 10.74 -10.34 -18.91
C ASN A 179 12.03 -10.17 -18.10
N ALA A 180 13.18 -10.25 -18.76
CA ALA A 180 14.48 -10.11 -18.11
C ALA A 180 14.69 -8.70 -17.54
N LEU A 181 14.41 -7.67 -18.35
CA LEU A 181 14.52 -6.27 -17.92
C LEU A 181 13.53 -5.95 -16.80
N THR A 182 12.30 -6.44 -16.89
CA THR A 182 11.29 -6.29 -15.82
C THR A 182 11.79 -6.90 -14.53
N SER A 183 12.30 -8.14 -14.57
CA SER A 183 12.79 -8.80 -13.37
C SER A 183 13.96 -8.05 -12.74
N ALA A 184 14.97 -7.69 -13.53
CA ALA A 184 16.12 -6.94 -13.02
C ALA A 184 15.70 -5.58 -12.44
N SER A 185 14.82 -4.86 -13.14
CA SER A 185 14.37 -3.53 -12.72
C SER A 185 13.56 -3.57 -11.43
N TRP A 186 12.69 -4.58 -11.23
CA TRP A 186 12.01 -4.78 -9.95
C TRP A 186 13.01 -4.95 -8.80
N GLY A 187 14.04 -5.79 -8.98
CA GLY A 187 15.07 -5.99 -7.96
C GLY A 187 15.77 -4.67 -7.59
N ILE A 188 16.18 -3.90 -8.60
CA ILE A 188 16.84 -2.61 -8.43
C ILE A 188 15.92 -1.62 -7.71
N VAL A 189 14.67 -1.48 -8.16
CA VAL A 189 13.68 -0.57 -7.56
C VAL A 189 13.40 -0.95 -6.10
N TRP A 190 13.28 -2.24 -5.79
CA TRP A 190 13.08 -2.71 -4.42
C TRP A 190 14.29 -2.44 -3.52
N ALA A 191 15.51 -2.56 -4.05
CA ALA A 191 16.72 -2.24 -3.30
C ALA A 191 16.84 -0.72 -3.04
N ILE A 192 16.55 0.11 -4.05
CA ILE A 192 16.56 1.58 -3.91
C ILE A 192 15.51 2.03 -2.90
N THR A 193 14.27 1.56 -3.05
CA THR A 193 13.17 1.90 -2.13
C THR A 193 13.48 1.47 -0.70
N GLY A 194 13.98 0.25 -0.51
CA GLY A 194 14.40 -0.24 0.80
C GLY A 194 15.53 0.61 1.41
N THR A 195 16.48 1.07 0.60
CA THR A 195 17.56 1.96 1.04
C THR A 195 17.03 3.33 1.49
N VAL A 196 16.13 3.93 0.70
CA VAL A 196 15.46 5.19 1.06
C VAL A 196 14.64 5.02 2.34
N TYR A 197 13.97 3.89 2.52
CA TYR A 197 13.20 3.59 3.73
C TYR A 197 14.09 3.45 4.95
N ILE A 198 15.21 2.75 4.86
CA ILE A 198 16.16 2.65 5.98
C ILE A 198 16.70 4.03 6.35
N TYR A 199 17.12 4.82 5.36
CA TYR A 199 17.64 6.17 5.59
C TYR A 199 16.61 7.07 6.29
N THR A 200 15.39 7.14 5.75
CA THR A 200 14.30 7.93 6.34
C THR A 200 13.86 7.41 7.71
N ALA A 201 13.84 6.09 7.90
CA ALA A 201 13.50 5.48 9.18
C ALA A 201 14.51 5.79 10.27
N ILE A 202 15.81 5.79 9.98
CA ILE A 202 16.83 6.14 10.98
C ILE A 202 16.78 7.63 11.29
N LYS A 203 16.69 8.50 10.27
CA LYS A 203 16.60 9.95 10.47
C LYS A 203 15.40 10.35 11.34
N ASN A 204 14.27 9.67 11.17
CA ASN A 204 13.02 9.99 11.84
C ASN A 204 12.66 9.04 13.00
N ASN A 205 13.55 8.11 13.37
CA ASN A 205 13.32 7.07 14.40
C ASN A 205 12.04 6.23 14.21
N ILE A 206 11.67 5.91 12.97
CA ILE A 206 10.45 5.16 12.64
C ILE A 206 10.77 3.66 12.51
N LYS A 207 10.52 2.88 13.58
CA LYS A 207 10.84 1.44 13.63
C LYS A 207 10.17 0.64 12.51
N SER A 208 8.87 0.86 12.26
CA SER A 208 8.10 0.12 11.25
C SER A 208 8.72 0.28 9.84
N LEU A 209 9.08 1.51 9.47
CA LEU A 209 9.69 1.82 8.18
C LEU A 209 11.07 1.18 8.01
N ARG A 210 11.84 1.07 9.10
CA ARG A 210 13.14 0.39 9.11
C ARG A 210 13.00 -1.10 8.78
N TYR A 211 12.04 -1.78 9.41
CA TYR A 211 11.81 -3.21 9.13
C TYR A 211 11.32 -3.44 7.71
N ILE A 212 10.41 -2.60 7.22
CA ILE A 212 9.93 -2.68 5.83
C ILE A 212 11.07 -2.45 4.85
N GLY A 213 11.95 -1.47 5.10
CA GLY A 213 13.12 -1.22 4.27
C GLY A 213 14.13 -2.37 4.27
N LEU A 214 14.40 -2.96 5.44
CA LEU A 214 15.25 -4.15 5.55
C LEU A 214 14.65 -5.35 4.81
N LEU A 215 13.34 -5.57 4.93
CA LEU A 215 12.64 -6.63 4.20
C LEU A 215 12.71 -6.40 2.69
N ALA A 216 12.48 -5.18 2.21
CA ALA A 216 12.57 -4.85 0.78
C ALA A 216 13.96 -5.14 0.19
N ILE A 217 15.04 -4.74 0.89
CA ILE A 217 16.41 -5.06 0.49
C ILE A 217 16.63 -6.58 0.53
N SER A 218 16.21 -7.25 1.59
CA SER A 218 16.39 -8.70 1.76
C SER A 218 15.71 -9.48 0.64
N ILE A 219 14.48 -9.12 0.30
CA ILE A 219 13.71 -9.71 -0.80
C ILE A 219 14.43 -9.47 -2.13
N SER A 220 14.94 -8.26 -2.37
CA SER A 220 15.71 -7.95 -3.59
C SER A 220 16.96 -8.82 -3.72
N ILE A 221 17.75 -8.97 -2.64
CA ILE A 221 18.95 -9.82 -2.63
C ILE A 221 18.57 -11.28 -2.88
N ILE A 222 17.62 -11.82 -2.11
CA ILE A 222 17.19 -13.22 -2.23
C ILE A 222 16.72 -13.49 -3.65
N LYS A 223 15.92 -12.59 -4.22
CA LYS A 223 15.43 -12.71 -5.58
C LYS A 223 16.58 -12.71 -6.59
N LEU A 224 17.54 -11.80 -6.42
CA LEU A 224 18.69 -11.66 -7.32
C LEU A 224 19.51 -12.96 -7.40
N PHE A 225 19.74 -13.62 -6.26
CA PHE A 225 20.53 -14.83 -6.20
C PHE A 225 19.75 -16.11 -6.55
N ILE A 226 18.48 -16.21 -6.16
CA ILE A 226 17.70 -17.43 -6.35
C ILE A 226 17.05 -17.50 -7.73
N PHE A 227 16.54 -16.38 -8.24
CA PHE A 227 15.79 -16.36 -9.50
C PHE A 227 16.61 -15.73 -10.62
N ASP A 228 17.09 -14.52 -10.41
CA ASP A 228 17.73 -13.74 -11.47
C ASP A 228 19.07 -14.34 -11.90
N LEU A 229 19.76 -15.08 -11.03
CA LEU A 229 20.97 -15.82 -11.38
C LEU A 229 20.75 -16.83 -12.51
N PHE A 230 19.60 -17.51 -12.54
CA PHE A 230 19.29 -18.55 -13.52
C PHE A 230 18.46 -18.05 -14.70
N LEU A 231 17.61 -17.04 -14.48
CA LEU A 231 16.64 -16.58 -15.46
C LEU A 231 17.15 -15.44 -16.34
N LEU A 232 18.13 -14.64 -15.88
CA LEU A 232 18.61 -13.50 -16.65
C LEU A 232 19.67 -13.89 -17.70
N PRO A 233 19.61 -13.28 -18.90
CA PRO A 233 20.71 -13.31 -19.85
C PRO A 233 21.99 -12.76 -19.21
N THR A 234 23.15 -13.31 -19.59
CA THR A 234 24.46 -13.02 -18.97
C THR A 234 24.74 -11.52 -18.83
N THR A 235 24.50 -10.72 -19.87
CA THR A 235 24.75 -9.28 -19.84
C THR A 235 23.87 -8.55 -18.82
N ILE A 236 22.55 -8.82 -18.82
CA ILE A 236 21.60 -8.18 -17.88
C ILE A 236 21.90 -8.60 -16.44
N ARG A 237 22.26 -9.87 -16.26
CA ARG A 237 22.65 -10.44 -14.97
C ARG A 237 23.85 -9.71 -14.36
N ILE A 238 24.93 -9.55 -15.11
CA ILE A 238 26.14 -8.85 -14.64
C ILE A 238 25.79 -7.42 -14.21
N ILE A 239 25.03 -6.70 -15.04
CA ILE A 239 24.61 -5.33 -14.75
C ILE A 239 23.75 -5.28 -13.47
N ALA A 240 22.79 -6.19 -13.31
CA ALA A 240 21.93 -6.27 -12.14
C ALA A 240 22.74 -6.53 -10.86
N PHE A 241 23.72 -7.44 -10.89
CA PHE A 241 24.61 -7.71 -9.75
C PHE A 241 25.46 -6.50 -9.36
N ILE A 242 26.04 -5.78 -10.33
CA ILE A 242 26.85 -4.58 -10.07
C ILE A 242 25.98 -3.49 -9.44
N ILE A 243 24.82 -3.18 -10.03
CA ILE A 243 23.92 -2.14 -9.52
C ILE A 243 23.42 -2.49 -8.12
N CYS A 244 22.97 -3.73 -7.90
CA CYS A 244 22.52 -4.17 -6.59
C CYS A 244 23.65 -4.09 -5.55
N GLY A 245 24.87 -4.53 -5.89
CA GLY A 245 26.03 -4.43 -5.01
C GLY A 245 26.36 -2.99 -4.60
N LEU A 246 26.28 -2.04 -5.55
CA LEU A 246 26.45 -0.61 -5.26
C LEU A 246 25.36 -0.08 -4.32
N ILE A 247 24.10 -0.47 -4.53
CA ILE A 247 22.99 -0.06 -3.67
C ILE A 247 23.18 -0.59 -2.24
N LEU A 248 23.62 -1.85 -2.09
CA LEU A 248 23.91 -2.42 -0.76
C LEU A 248 25.05 -1.70 -0.05
N LEU A 249 26.09 -1.30 -0.79
CA LEU A 249 27.18 -0.51 -0.24
C LEU A 249 26.68 0.85 0.26
N VAL A 250 25.85 1.54 -0.52
CA VAL A 250 25.20 2.79 -0.11
C VAL A 250 24.30 2.58 1.11
N ALA A 251 23.50 1.53 1.13
CA ALA A 251 22.62 1.19 2.26
C ALA A 251 23.41 0.92 3.53
N GLY A 252 24.49 0.13 3.44
CA GLY A 252 25.38 -0.20 4.55
C GLY A 252 26.09 1.02 5.13
N LEU A 253 26.65 1.88 4.27
CA LEU A 253 27.29 3.13 4.68
C LEU A 253 26.31 4.10 5.36
N ASN A 254 25.11 4.26 4.78
CA ASN A 254 24.05 5.07 5.37
C ASN A 254 23.61 4.53 6.73
N TYR A 255 23.54 3.22 6.88
CA TYR A 255 23.20 2.59 8.14
C TYR A 255 24.28 2.85 9.20
N GLN A 256 25.56 2.60 8.87
CA GLN A 256 26.68 2.78 9.79
C GLN A 256 26.81 4.24 10.26
N LYS A 257 26.85 5.19 9.32
CA LYS A 257 26.99 6.63 9.63
C LYS A 257 25.93 7.14 10.59
N ASN A 258 24.68 6.71 10.41
CA ASN A 258 23.57 7.17 11.24
C ASN A 258 23.50 6.47 12.60
N VAL A 259 23.97 5.23 12.71
CA VAL A 259 24.14 4.55 14.00
C VAL A 259 25.20 5.25 14.86
N ASP A 260 26.30 5.67 14.26
CA ASP A 260 27.37 6.39 14.96
C ASP A 260 26.90 7.77 15.45
N LEU A 261 26.07 8.46 14.65
CA LEU A 261 25.40 9.69 15.07
C LEU A 261 24.50 9.48 16.29
N MET A 262 23.69 8.42 16.33
CA MET A 262 22.86 8.12 17.50
C MET A 262 23.68 7.85 18.76
N LYS A 263 24.79 7.10 18.65
CA LYS A 263 25.69 6.85 19.78
C LYS A 263 26.33 8.13 20.32
N LYS A 264 26.65 9.09 19.44
CA LYS A 264 27.26 10.37 19.80
C LYS A 264 26.27 11.34 20.49
N ILE A 265 24.97 11.20 20.25
CA ILE A 265 23.93 12.02 20.90
C ILE A 265 23.56 11.48 22.30
N LEU A 266 23.80 10.18 22.54
CA LEU A 266 23.48 9.51 23.81
C LEU A 266 24.61 9.52 24.85
N ASN A 267 25.81 9.97 24.46
CA ASN A 267 26.97 10.21 25.32
C ASN A 267 27.18 11.71 25.51
#